data_AF-A0A2D4LTF1-F1
#
_entry.id   AF-A0A2D4LTF1-F1
#
_cell.length_a   1.000
_cell.length_b   1.000
_cell.length_c   1.000
_cell.angle_alpha   90.00
_cell.angle_beta   90.00
_cell.angle_gamma   90.00
#
_symmetry.space_group_name_H-M   'P 1'
#
loop_
_entity.id
_entity.type
_entity.pdbx_description
1 polymer ?
#
loop_
_entity_poly.entity_id
_entity_poly.type
_entity_poly.pdbx_seq_one_letter_code
_entity_poly.pdbx_strand_id
1 'polypeptide(L)'
;MLTYLPPNYVTTALPTLLEAVAELAVELPGLIVLGDFNLPSLGERSEAAQEFMASMATMDLTQVIQGPTHRGGHTLDLVFLSGQWRRDLVLREIDVTPLSWSDHFLLRLD
;
A
#
# COMPACT_ATOMS: atom_id res chain seq x y z
N MET A 1 -6.57 6.96 4.29
CA MET A 1 -6.37 7.48 2.93
C MET A 1 -6.58 6.35 1.94
N LEU A 2 -7.54 6.51 1.03
CA LEU A 2 -7.75 5.59 -0.09
C LEU A 2 -7.04 6.18 -1.33
N THR A 3 -6.19 5.39 -1.97
CA THR A 3 -5.31 5.83 -3.05
C THR A 3 -5.54 4.99 -4.31
N TYR A 4 -5.52 5.62 -5.47
CA TYR A 4 -5.43 4.94 -6.75
C TYR A 4 -4.37 5.63 -7.60
N LEU A 5 -3.31 4.90 -7.97
CA LEU A 5 -2.30 5.38 -8.89
C LEU A 5 -2.53 4.75 -10.27
N PRO A 6 -2.80 5.56 -11.30
CA PRO A 6 -2.93 5.03 -12.66
C PRO A 6 -1.60 4.39 -13.13
N PRO A 7 -1.62 3.21 -13.79
CA PRO A 7 -0.40 2.46 -14.15
C PRO A 7 0.65 3.27 -14.92
N ASN A 8 0.21 4.17 -15.80
CA ASN A 8 1.09 4.95 -16.67
C ASN A 8 1.63 6.25 -16.04
N TYR A 9 1.24 6.56 -14.81
CA TYR A 9 1.54 7.85 -14.16
C TYR A 9 2.14 7.70 -12.76
N VAL A 10 2.49 6.48 -12.37
CA VAL A 10 3.02 6.14 -11.03
C VAL A 10 4.21 7.04 -10.68
N THR A 11 5.24 7.09 -11.53
CA THR A 11 6.47 7.86 -11.25
C THR A 11 6.21 9.36 -11.06
N THR A 12 5.25 9.93 -11.80
CA THR A 12 4.88 11.35 -11.69
C THR A 12 3.96 11.64 -10.50
N ALA A 13 3.18 10.67 -10.05
CA ALA A 13 2.21 10.84 -8.97
C ALA A 13 2.78 10.53 -7.58
N LEU A 14 3.84 9.70 -7.50
CA LEU A 14 4.46 9.28 -6.25
C LEU A 14 4.94 10.45 -5.37
N PRO A 15 5.61 11.49 -5.89
CA PRO A 15 6.07 12.61 -5.04
C PRO A 15 4.90 13.33 -4.36
N THR A 16 3.84 13.64 -5.11
CA THR A 16 2.64 14.29 -4.58
C THR A 16 1.92 13.41 -3.56
N LEU A 17 1.87 12.09 -3.81
CA LEU A 17 1.32 11.15 -2.85
C LEU A 17 2.12 11.13 -1.54
N LEU A 18 3.46 11.09 -1.62
CA LEU A 18 4.32 11.07 -0.45
C LEU A 18 4.19 12.35 0.39
N GLU A 19 4.06 13.51 -0.26
CA GLU A 19 3.82 14.78 0.42
C GLU A 19 2.50 14.75 1.20
N ALA A 20 1.40 14.33 0.56
CA ALA A 20 0.10 14.21 1.21
C ALA A 20 0.11 13.19 2.37
N VAL A 21 0.81 12.06 2.20
CA VAL A 21 0.94 11.06 3.26
C VAL A 21 1.75 11.60 4.43
N ALA A 22 2.83 12.35 4.17
CA ALA A 22 3.66 12.95 5.22
C ALA A 22 2.86 13.94 6.08
N GLU A 23 2.07 14.82 5.46
CA GLU A 23 1.19 15.75 6.16
C GLU A 23 0.18 14.99 7.04
N LEU A 24 -0.51 14.01 6.46
CA LEU A 24 -1.51 13.22 7.18
C LEU A 24 -0.91 12.36 8.29
N ALA A 25 0.31 11.85 8.14
CA ALA A 25 0.97 11.03 9.16
C ALA A 25 1.27 11.83 10.44
N VAL A 26 1.55 13.14 10.30
CA VAL A 26 1.74 14.04 11.44
C VAL A 26 0.42 14.36 12.14
N GLU A 27 -0.64 14.57 11.36
CA GLU A 27 -1.95 14.94 11.90
C GLU A 27 -2.77 13.77 12.45
N LEU A 28 -2.57 12.57 11.90
CA LEU A 28 -3.39 11.39 12.16
C LEU A 28 -2.53 10.23 12.68
N PRO A 29 -2.36 10.10 14.01
CA PRO A 29 -1.65 8.99 14.64
C PRO A 29 -2.16 7.60 14.21
N GLY A 30 -3.45 7.51 13.88
CA GLY A 30 -4.12 6.34 13.32
C GLY A 30 -4.26 6.34 11.80
N LEU A 31 -3.25 6.81 11.05
CA LEU A 31 -3.32 6.77 9.59
C LEU A 31 -3.25 5.34 9.05
N ILE A 32 -4.19 5.03 8.15
CA ILE A 32 -4.15 3.87 7.26
C ILE A 32 -4.09 4.40 5.83
N VAL A 33 -3.15 3.93 5.03
CA VAL A 33 -3.07 4.24 3.59
C VAL A 33 -3.29 2.94 2.82
N LEU A 34 -4.31 2.89 1.97
CA LEU A 34 -4.63 1.68 1.22
C LEU A 34 -5.10 1.99 -0.20
N GLY A 35 -4.99 1.01 -1.07
CA GLY A 35 -5.58 1.03 -2.40
C GLY A 35 -4.67 0.41 -3.45
N ASP A 36 -4.95 0.70 -4.71
CA ASP A 36 -4.20 0.17 -5.86
C ASP A 36 -3.13 1.16 -6.29
N PHE A 37 -1.87 0.79 -6.08
CA PHE A 37 -0.72 1.65 -6.34
C PHE A 37 -0.12 1.41 -7.72
N ASN A 38 -0.51 0.33 -8.41
CA ASN A 38 0.08 -0.08 -9.68
C ASN A 38 1.62 -0.02 -9.72
N LEU A 39 2.28 -0.20 -8.56
CA LEU A 39 3.72 -0.11 -8.46
C LEU A 39 4.35 -1.26 -9.25
N PRO A 40 5.39 -0.99 -10.06
CA PRO A 40 6.15 -2.05 -10.72
C PRO A 40 6.60 -3.06 -9.67
N SER A 41 6.52 -4.35 -10.01
CA SER A 41 6.72 -5.49 -9.09
C SER A 41 7.68 -5.19 -7.94
N LEU A 42 7.22 -5.35 -6.70
CA LEU A 42 7.95 -5.15 -5.43
C LEU A 42 9.17 -6.06 -5.22
N GLY A 43 9.74 -6.65 -6.28
CA GLY A 43 11.00 -7.39 -6.26
C GLY A 43 12.23 -6.48 -6.53
N GLU A 44 13.42 -7.09 -6.54
CA GLU A 44 14.75 -6.44 -6.60
C GLU A 44 15.04 -5.48 -7.79
N ARG A 45 14.06 -5.09 -8.61
CA ARG A 45 14.29 -4.46 -9.92
C ARG A 45 13.68 -3.07 -10.12
N SER A 46 12.87 -2.54 -9.21
CA SER A 46 12.31 -1.18 -9.33
C SER A 46 12.80 -0.25 -8.23
N GLU A 47 13.73 0.64 -8.57
CA GLU A 47 14.27 1.68 -7.67
C GLU A 47 13.17 2.57 -7.09
N ALA A 48 12.24 3.04 -7.94
CA ALA A 48 11.12 3.88 -7.49
C ALA A 48 10.20 3.19 -6.48
N ALA A 49 9.95 1.88 -6.64
CA ALA A 49 9.15 1.12 -5.68
C ALA A 49 9.90 0.98 -4.34
N GLN A 50 11.21 0.75 -4.37
CA GLN A 50 12.03 0.66 -3.17
C GLN A 50 12.11 2.00 -2.43
N GLU A 51 12.30 3.11 -3.15
CA GLU A 51 12.31 4.46 -2.59
C GLU A 51 10.96 4.84 -1.98
N PHE A 52 9.87 4.48 -2.65
CA PHE A 52 8.52 4.68 -2.11
C PHE A 52 8.34 3.90 -0.81
N MET A 53 8.68 2.61 -0.79
CA MET A 53 8.59 1.77 0.42
C MET A 53 9.46 2.30 1.57
N ALA A 54 10.67 2.76 1.26
CA ALA A 54 11.57 3.37 2.24
C ALA A 54 10.96 4.67 2.79
N SER A 55 10.40 5.51 1.94
CA SER A 55 9.75 6.77 2.34
C SER A 55 8.55 6.51 3.26
N MET A 56 7.68 5.57 2.92
CA MET A 56 6.58 5.14 3.79
C MET A 56 7.10 4.65 5.16
N ALA A 57 8.17 3.84 5.17
CA ALA A 57 8.78 3.36 6.40
C ALA A 57 9.36 4.50 7.28
N THR A 58 9.95 5.55 6.67
CA THR A 58 10.42 6.72 7.43
C THR A 58 9.29 7.52 8.08
N MET A 59 8.07 7.40 7.56
CA MET A 59 6.86 8.00 8.14
C MET A 59 6.18 7.09 9.18
N ASP A 60 6.86 6.04 9.65
CA ASP A 60 6.33 5.01 10.57
C ASP A 60 5.10 4.26 10.00
N LEU A 61 5.00 4.19 8.66
CA LEU A 61 3.96 3.45 7.95
C LEU A 61 4.51 2.11 7.46
N THR A 62 3.96 1.01 7.97
CA THR A 62 4.37 -0.35 7.62
C THR A 62 3.42 -0.96 6.60
N GLN A 63 3.94 -1.47 5.48
CA GLN A 63 3.19 -2.28 4.54
C GLN A 63 2.87 -3.66 5.12
N VAL A 64 1.63 -4.13 4.95
CA VAL A 64 1.16 -5.39 5.58
C VAL A 64 0.68 -6.48 4.62
N ILE A 65 0.56 -6.18 3.33
CA ILE A 65 0.08 -7.16 2.33
C ILE A 65 1.20 -8.15 1.96
N GLN A 66 0.96 -9.43 2.16
CA GLN A 66 1.89 -10.50 1.80
C GLN A 66 1.33 -11.27 0.59
N GLY A 67 2.04 -11.23 -0.53
CA GLY A 67 1.70 -12.00 -1.74
C GLY A 67 0.86 -11.26 -2.78
N PRO A 68 0.42 -11.97 -3.84
CA PRO A 68 -0.27 -11.36 -4.97
C PRO A 68 -1.66 -10.83 -4.61
N THR A 69 -1.99 -9.66 -5.16
CA THR A 69 -3.31 -9.04 -5.08
C THR A 69 -3.99 -8.93 -6.43
N HIS A 70 -3.29 -9.31 -7.49
CA HIS A 70 -3.75 -9.32 -8.86
C HIS A 70 -3.58 -10.72 -9.48
N ARG A 71 -4.50 -11.11 -10.37
CA ARG A 71 -4.48 -12.41 -11.08
C ARG A 71 -3.19 -12.70 -11.84
N GLY A 72 -2.47 -11.66 -12.26
CA GLY A 72 -1.17 -11.74 -12.91
C GLY A 72 -0.02 -12.14 -11.97
N GLY A 73 -0.28 -12.36 -10.68
CA GLY A 73 0.74 -12.67 -9.69
C GLY A 73 1.45 -11.44 -9.12
N HIS A 74 0.95 -10.24 -9.42
CA HIS A 74 1.50 -8.98 -8.93
C HIS A 74 0.86 -8.56 -7.61
N THR A 75 1.62 -7.83 -6.80
CA THR A 75 1.12 -7.13 -5.60
C THR A 75 0.98 -5.66 -5.95
N LEU A 76 -0.20 -5.26 -6.41
CA LEU A 76 -0.51 -3.89 -6.85
C LEU A 76 -1.29 -3.12 -5.78
N ASP A 77 -2.25 -3.82 -5.16
CA ASP A 77 -2.93 -3.33 -3.97
C ASP A 77 -2.04 -3.42 -2.73
N LEU A 78 -1.86 -2.30 -2.04
CA LEU A 78 -1.07 -2.20 -0.82
C LEU A 78 -1.91 -1.62 0.31
N VAL A 79 -1.53 -2.00 1.52
CA VAL A 79 -2.05 -1.41 2.75
C VAL A 79 -0.87 -1.07 3.64
N PHE A 80 -0.83 0.16 4.11
CA PHE A 80 0.13 0.69 5.05
C PHE A 80 -0.58 1.14 6.33
N LEU A 81 -0.01 0.77 7.47
CA LEU A 81 -0.55 1.07 8.80
C LEU A 81 0.47 1.85 9.60
N SER A 82 0.02 2.88 10.31
CA SER A 82 0.85 3.60 11.29
C SER A 82 1.26 2.70 12.45
N GLY A 83 2.39 3.03 13.10
CA GLY A 83 2.90 2.27 14.24
C GLY A 83 1.91 2.15 15.40
N GLN A 84 0.97 3.09 15.56
CA GLN A 84 -0.09 2.99 16.57
C GLN A 84 -1.08 1.85 16.27
N TRP A 85 -1.57 1.74 15.03
CA TRP A 85 -2.46 0.64 14.64
C TRP A 85 -1.82 -0.73 14.79
N ARG A 86 -0.50 -0.81 14.64
CA ARG A 86 0.23 -2.07 14.84
C ARG A 86 0.17 -2.59 16.29
N ARG A 87 -0.14 -1.71 17.26
CA ARG A 87 -0.33 -2.08 18.67
C ARG A 87 -1.79 -2.38 18.98
N ASP A 88 -2.70 -1.62 18.38
CA ASP A 88 -4.14 -1.67 18.69
C ASP A 88 -4.87 -2.74 17.87
N LEU A 89 -4.43 -2.98 16.64
CA LEU A 89 -4.93 -4.06 15.81
C LEU A 89 -4.07 -5.31 16.03
N VAL A 90 -4.68 -6.36 16.58
CA VAL A 90 -4.15 -7.72 16.39
C VAL A 90 -4.42 -8.07 14.94
N LEU A 91 -3.55 -7.61 14.04
CA LEU A 91 -3.64 -7.92 12.61
C LEU A 91 -3.64 -9.44 12.48
N ARG A 92 -4.83 -10.00 12.29
CA ARG A 92 -4.98 -11.32 11.71
C ARG A 92 -4.46 -11.21 10.29
N GLU A 93 -4.01 -12.35 9.76
CA GLU A 93 -3.58 -12.43 8.37
C GLU A 93 -4.66 -11.81 7.47
N ILE A 94 -4.27 -10.84 6.63
CA ILE A 94 -5.21 -10.14 5.75
C ILE A 94 -5.79 -11.18 4.79
N ASP A 95 -7.11 -11.31 4.77
CA ASP A 95 -7.76 -12.26 3.89
C ASP A 95 -7.78 -11.70 2.46
N VAL A 96 -7.20 -12.49 1.55
CA VAL A 96 -7.06 -12.16 0.13
C VAL A 96 -7.93 -13.13 -0.67
N THR A 97 -9.08 -12.65 -1.12
CA THR A 97 -10.08 -13.49 -1.80
C THR A 97 -10.20 -13.12 -3.28
N PRO A 98 -10.03 -14.07 -4.22
CA PRO A 98 -10.26 -13.83 -5.64
C PRO A 98 -11.72 -13.46 -5.94
N LEU A 99 -11.92 -12.51 -6.85
CA LEU A 99 -13.23 -12.10 -7.34
C LEU A 99 -13.51 -12.69 -8.73
N SER A 100 -14.76 -13.04 -9.03
CA SER A 100 -15.14 -13.58 -10.34
C SER A 100 -15.20 -12.51 -11.44
N TRP A 101 -15.43 -11.26 -11.05
CA TRP A 101 -15.70 -10.12 -11.92
C TRP A 101 -14.56 -9.10 -11.99
N SER A 102 -13.46 -9.32 -11.26
CA SER A 102 -12.27 -8.46 -11.26
C SER A 102 -11.00 -9.30 -11.44
N ASP A 103 -9.95 -8.69 -11.96
CA ASP A 103 -8.60 -9.22 -11.95
C ASP A 103 -7.82 -8.87 -10.67
N HIS A 104 -8.32 -7.93 -9.87
CA HIS A 104 -7.88 -7.70 -8.50
C HIS A 104 -8.61 -8.61 -7.51
N PHE A 105 -7.93 -8.93 -6.42
CA PHE A 105 -8.46 -9.68 -5.29
C PHE A 105 -9.07 -8.74 -4.24
N LEU A 106 -10.07 -9.22 -3.53
CA LEU A 106 -10.62 -8.51 -2.38
C LEU A 106 -9.66 -8.66 -1.20
N LEU A 107 -9.23 -7.53 -0.65
CA LEU A 107 -8.49 -7.45 0.60
C LEU A 107 -9.44 -7.14 1.76
N ARG A 108 -9.46 -8.01 2.77
CA ARG A 108 -10.25 -7.81 3.97
C ARG A 108 -9.37 -7.74 5.21
N LEU A 109 -9.51 -6.64 5.94
CA LEU A 109 -8.87 -6.41 7.24
C LEU A 109 -9.92 -6.65 8.33
N ASP A 110 -9.60 -7.49 9.30
CA ASP A 110 -10.44 -7.85 10.47
C ASP A 110 -9.88 -7.24 11.76
#